data_AF-A0A8H8CVI3-F1
#
_entry.id   AF-A0A8H8CVI3-F1
#
_cell.length_a   1.000
_cell.length_b   1.000
_cell.length_c   1.000
_cell.angle_alpha   90.00
_cell.angle_beta   90.00
_cell.angle_gamma   90.00
#
_symmetry.space_group_name_H-M   'P 1'
#
loop_
_entity.id
_entity.type
_entity.pdbx_description
1 polymer ?
#
loop_
_entity_poly.entity_id
_entity_poly.type
_entity_poly.pdbx_seq_one_letter_code
_entity_poly.pdbx_strand_id
1 'polypeptide(L)'
;MITPFSQFTLYFIHPEDFQIREGELKEIPDTLLLFLRRLCKIGVKIEPSGFRLLFKREQTGPNGRITLVKEGGDVVSKGIYHVEGAEFENLPEHSDQSAQTTAEVILAFPVDDSHRPIIESQHVYSFLPMRQEGFKFLIQSDFITTANRQGVHLCPRNYAIRERIDLVFVQVVYTFCKNATLKYEWLQYLPGPSIPDPFRATLREMILESLSESKILLTPNGALDCPKSLQHPPSRHCDLHGQPLLDDITPEVYMSERYNWPRLAELLTELGVTNLSFKNILDRLDPYLVGSTPRLFDVSLDDDWHARLAGLLLRGLSMYGAQIRERVESMALIPSSCRVLLSASSGDIHFPVDDQGRAIPDNLTLKTVDVKISQDTPRWKLFEALEVSSCSSQKVVNSILRRYDTAVGVTLRYSIDHLKYLFWVGSGEILDKRVFVMDQMERRVYRAFVTFGVHIIRDDVYFATDGEYGTKKLSQKLRRRSNQQNSFPVEIYIIHDAYLDALPPSACPHGLTWERWLQVTADVRRVPKLFDPFQDRLFPLGQHLLDYHPTVFIGILKTYWSSYN
;
A
#
# COMPACT_ATOMS: atom_id res chain seq x y z
N MET A 1 57.29 -35.52 2.93
CA MET A 1 56.38 -36.58 2.46
C MET A 1 56.50 -36.67 0.96
N ILE A 2 56.92 -37.81 0.43
CA ILE A 2 56.96 -38.05 -1.02
C ILE A 2 55.50 -38.19 -1.46
N THR A 3 54.95 -37.19 -2.15
CA THR A 3 53.66 -37.34 -2.82
C THR A 3 53.78 -38.51 -3.79
N PRO A 4 52.95 -39.56 -3.69
CA PRO A 4 52.99 -40.67 -4.62
C PRO A 4 52.78 -40.11 -6.04
N PHE A 5 53.77 -40.30 -6.89
CA PHE A 5 53.77 -39.86 -8.28
C PHE A 5 53.76 -41.10 -9.17
N SER A 6 52.75 -41.21 -10.02
CA SER A 6 52.64 -42.27 -11.02
C SER A 6 52.94 -41.68 -12.39
N GLN A 7 53.88 -42.28 -13.12
CA GLN A 7 54.25 -41.88 -14.47
C GLN A 7 53.89 -43.01 -15.44
N PHE A 8 53.22 -42.65 -16.53
CA PHE A 8 52.96 -43.52 -17.66
C PHE A 8 53.57 -42.90 -18.91
N THR A 9 54.30 -43.70 -19.69
CA THR A 9 54.89 -43.26 -20.96
C THR A 9 54.25 -44.05 -22.08
N LEU A 10 53.62 -43.35 -23.03
CA LEU A 10 53.02 -43.94 -24.22
C LEU A 10 53.93 -43.64 -25.43
N TYR A 11 54.15 -44.64 -26.27
CA TYR A 11 54.93 -44.51 -27.50
C TYR A 11 53.99 -44.57 -28.70
N PHE A 12 54.08 -43.58 -29.60
CA PHE A 12 53.37 -43.57 -30.86
C PHE A 12 54.30 -43.98 -32.01
N ILE A 13 53.76 -44.69 -32.98
CA ILE A 13 54.52 -45.21 -34.13
C ILE A 13 54.66 -44.12 -35.21
N HIS A 14 53.63 -43.31 -35.41
CA HIS A 14 53.61 -42.27 -36.44
C HIS A 14 53.79 -40.86 -35.83
N PRO A 15 54.69 -40.02 -36.38
CA PRO A 15 54.90 -38.65 -35.89
C PRO A 15 53.65 -37.76 -35.94
N GLU A 16 52.76 -38.04 -36.89
CA GLU A 16 51.51 -37.32 -37.11
C GLU A 16 50.54 -37.47 -35.92
N ASP A 17 50.61 -38.61 -35.23
CA ASP A 17 49.79 -38.89 -34.05
C ASP A 17 50.06 -37.91 -32.92
N PHE A 18 51.29 -37.41 -32.76
CA PHE A 18 51.63 -36.48 -31.67
C PHE A 18 50.80 -35.18 -31.76
N GLN A 19 50.68 -34.58 -32.94
CA GLN A 19 49.90 -33.34 -33.11
C GLN A 19 48.40 -33.57 -32.91
N ILE A 20 47.88 -34.72 -33.38
CA ILE A 20 46.48 -35.09 -33.17
C ILE A 20 46.19 -35.25 -31.67
N ARG A 21 47.05 -35.96 -30.93
CA ARG A 21 46.89 -36.16 -29.48
C ARG A 21 47.09 -34.89 -28.68
N GLU A 22 47.95 -33.96 -29.12
CA GLU A 22 48.02 -32.63 -28.51
C GLU A 22 46.68 -31.90 -28.59
N GLY A 23 46.02 -31.96 -29.75
CA GLY A 23 44.66 -31.42 -29.93
C GLY A 23 43.68 -32.07 -28.95
N GLU A 24 43.59 -33.39 -28.93
CA GLU A 24 42.67 -34.11 -28.05
C GLU A 24 42.93 -33.87 -26.55
N LEU A 25 44.19 -33.83 -26.12
CA LEU A 25 44.56 -33.56 -24.73
C LEU A 25 44.19 -32.14 -24.29
N LYS A 26 44.26 -31.16 -25.21
CA LYS A 26 43.77 -29.80 -24.95
C LYS A 26 42.25 -29.76 -24.79
N GLU A 27 41.50 -30.66 -25.42
CA GLU A 27 40.04 -30.74 -25.28
C GLU A 27 39.60 -31.42 -23.97
N ILE A 28 40.50 -32.07 -23.24
CA ILE A 28 40.16 -32.71 -21.97
C ILE A 28 39.67 -31.67 -20.95
N PRO A 29 38.47 -31.85 -20.37
CA PRO A 29 37.95 -30.98 -19.32
C PRO A 29 38.80 -31.08 -18.05
N ASP A 30 39.21 -29.94 -17.50
CA ASP A 30 39.93 -29.87 -16.22
C ASP A 30 39.07 -30.30 -15.02
N THR A 31 37.75 -30.17 -15.15
CA THR A 31 36.69 -30.65 -14.24
C THR A 31 36.79 -32.12 -13.86
N LEU A 32 37.52 -32.96 -14.62
CA LEU A 32 37.86 -34.32 -14.21
C LEU A 32 38.52 -34.39 -12.84
N LEU A 33 39.43 -33.46 -12.52
CA LEU A 33 40.12 -33.44 -11.23
C LEU A 33 39.19 -33.13 -10.05
N LEU A 34 38.04 -32.53 -10.30
CA LEU A 34 37.13 -32.07 -9.27
C LEU A 34 36.65 -33.23 -8.38
N PHE A 35 36.37 -34.38 -8.99
CA PHE A 35 35.77 -35.55 -8.34
C PHE A 35 36.77 -36.62 -7.91
N LEU A 36 38.07 -36.45 -8.19
CA LEU A 36 39.07 -37.46 -7.84
C LEU A 36 39.53 -37.30 -6.40
N ARG A 37 39.33 -38.33 -5.56
CA ARG A 37 39.66 -38.22 -4.12
C ARG A 37 41.14 -37.91 -3.85
N ARG A 38 42.08 -38.56 -4.55
CA ARG A 38 43.53 -38.48 -4.26
C ARG A 38 44.36 -37.72 -5.30
N LEU A 39 43.92 -37.67 -6.55
CA LEU A 39 44.70 -37.09 -7.63
C LEU A 39 44.43 -35.57 -7.70
N CYS A 40 45.43 -34.77 -7.36
CA CYS A 40 45.31 -33.31 -7.37
C CYS A 40 46.07 -32.64 -8.52
N LYS A 41 46.88 -33.38 -9.28
CA LYS A 41 47.71 -32.83 -10.35
C LYS A 41 47.94 -33.86 -11.44
N ILE A 42 47.75 -33.46 -12.69
CA ILE A 42 48.08 -34.25 -13.88
C ILE A 42 48.99 -33.40 -14.75
N GLY A 43 50.18 -33.91 -15.07
CA GLY A 43 51.10 -33.27 -15.99
C GLY A 43 51.31 -34.15 -17.22
N VAL A 44 51.13 -33.57 -18.40
CA VAL A 44 51.39 -34.21 -19.68
C VAL A 44 52.52 -33.47 -20.39
N LYS A 45 53.49 -34.23 -20.89
CA LYS A 45 54.60 -33.71 -21.68
C LYS A 45 54.73 -34.57 -22.94
N ILE A 46 54.81 -33.93 -24.10
CA ILE A 46 55.12 -34.58 -25.37
C ILE A 46 56.51 -34.10 -25.79
N GLU A 47 57.49 -35.00 -25.72
CA GLU A 47 58.91 -34.66 -25.95
C GLU A 47 59.20 -34.12 -27.36
N PRO A 48 58.68 -34.71 -28.47
CA PRO A 48 59.04 -34.26 -29.82
C PRO A 48 58.66 -32.82 -30.14
N SER A 49 57.57 -32.31 -29.56
CA SER A 49 57.05 -30.96 -29.80
C SER A 49 57.37 -29.98 -28.65
N GLY A 50 57.83 -30.49 -27.51
CA GLY A 50 57.97 -29.72 -26.27
C GLY A 50 56.63 -29.33 -25.62
N PHE A 51 55.50 -29.86 -26.11
CA PHE A 51 54.18 -29.55 -25.56
C PHE A 51 54.08 -29.95 -24.08
N ARG A 52 53.48 -29.05 -23.28
CA ARG A 52 53.23 -29.21 -21.85
C ARG A 52 51.82 -28.80 -21.51
N LEU A 53 51.14 -29.66 -20.77
CA LEU A 53 49.82 -29.42 -20.22
C LEU A 53 49.80 -29.82 -18.75
N LEU A 54 49.23 -28.97 -17.90
CA LEU A 54 49.19 -29.19 -16.47
C LEU A 54 47.79 -28.88 -15.94
N PHE A 55 47.17 -29.88 -15.34
CA PHE A 55 45.94 -29.73 -14.58
C PHE A 55 46.29 -29.76 -13.10
N LYS A 56 45.77 -28.81 -12.33
CA LYS A 56 45.92 -28.73 -10.86
C LYS A 56 44.57 -28.51 -10.21
N ARG A 57 44.39 -29.14 -9.06
CA ARG A 57 43.30 -28.88 -8.13
C ARG A 57 43.85 -28.25 -6.86
N GLU A 58 43.35 -27.07 -6.54
CA GLU A 58 43.67 -26.29 -5.36
C GLU A 58 42.42 -26.15 -4.49
N GLN A 59 42.48 -26.64 -3.25
CA GLN A 59 41.38 -26.47 -2.31
C GLN A 59 41.55 -25.14 -1.57
N THR A 60 40.57 -24.25 -1.73
CA THR A 60 40.68 -22.88 -1.22
C THR A 60 39.73 -22.69 -0.03
N GLY A 61 40.22 -23.03 1.16
CA GLY A 61 39.56 -22.73 2.43
C GLY A 61 38.49 -23.74 2.89
N PRO A 62 37.84 -23.47 4.05
CA PRO A 62 37.00 -24.44 4.76
C PRO A 62 35.60 -24.68 4.15
N ASN A 63 35.22 -23.99 3.07
CA ASN A 63 33.82 -23.91 2.61
C ASN A 63 33.51 -24.76 1.36
N GLY A 64 34.19 -25.92 1.19
CA GLY A 64 33.96 -26.80 0.03
C GLY A 64 34.34 -26.18 -1.32
N ARG A 65 35.21 -25.17 -1.35
CA ARG A 65 35.61 -24.48 -2.58
C ARG A 65 36.82 -25.14 -3.23
N ILE A 66 36.70 -25.40 -4.52
CA ILE A 66 37.75 -26.01 -5.33
C ILE A 66 38.06 -25.09 -6.51
N THR A 67 39.34 -24.83 -6.70
CA THR A 67 39.86 -24.14 -7.88
C THR A 67 40.60 -25.13 -8.76
N LEU A 68 40.24 -25.14 -10.04
CA LEU A 68 40.92 -25.90 -11.07
C LEU A 68 41.76 -24.94 -11.90
N VAL A 69 42.99 -25.33 -12.16
CA VAL A 69 43.93 -24.58 -13.00
C VAL A 69 44.41 -25.49 -14.11
N LYS A 70 44.27 -25.03 -15.35
CA LYS A 70 44.78 -25.70 -16.55
C LYS A 70 45.79 -24.78 -17.24
N GLU A 71 47.04 -25.23 -17.29
CA GLU A 71 48.16 -24.50 -17.88
C GLU A 71 48.61 -25.23 -19.14
N GLY A 72 48.51 -24.60 -20.30
CA GLY A 72 48.91 -25.16 -21.60
C GLY A 72 49.76 -24.15 -22.38
N GLY A 73 51.08 -24.32 -22.39
CA GLY A 73 52.00 -23.29 -22.91
C GLY A 73 51.88 -21.98 -22.12
N ASP A 74 51.57 -20.88 -22.81
CA ASP A 74 51.36 -19.55 -22.20
C ASP A 74 49.91 -19.30 -21.73
N VAL A 75 48.98 -20.22 -22.00
CA VAL A 75 47.57 -20.07 -21.64
C VAL A 75 47.30 -20.71 -20.29
N VAL A 76 46.72 -19.94 -19.37
CA VAL A 76 46.25 -20.41 -18.07
C VAL A 76 44.75 -20.16 -17.97
N SER A 77 43.96 -21.21 -17.80
CA SER A 77 42.54 -21.12 -17.46
C SER A 77 42.32 -21.52 -16.00
N LYS A 78 41.41 -20.82 -15.34
CA LYS A 78 41.05 -21.03 -13.94
C LYS A 78 39.53 -21.16 -13.81
N GLY A 79 39.06 -22.25 -13.20
CA GLY A 79 37.65 -22.46 -12.85
C GLY A 79 37.49 -22.56 -11.35
N ILE A 80 36.47 -21.92 -10.78
CA ILE A 80 36.15 -22.00 -9.35
C ILE A 80 34.79 -22.66 -9.18
N TYR A 81 34.73 -23.61 -8.25
CA TYR A 81 33.52 -24.39 -7.99
C TYR A 81 33.22 -24.42 -6.51
N HIS A 82 31.94 -24.28 -6.17
CA HIS A 82 31.42 -24.72 -4.87
C HIS A 82 31.05 -26.20 -4.98
N VAL A 83 31.63 -27.05 -4.15
CA VAL A 83 31.51 -28.50 -4.24
C VAL A 83 30.98 -29.04 -2.93
N GLU A 84 29.91 -29.82 -3.02
CA GLU A 84 29.31 -30.49 -1.88
C GLU A 84 28.92 -31.90 -2.30
N GLY A 85 29.02 -32.85 -1.38
CA GLY A 85 28.70 -34.24 -1.68
C GLY A 85 28.46 -35.04 -0.43
N ALA A 86 27.80 -36.18 -0.61
CA ALA A 86 27.48 -37.12 0.44
C ALA A 86 27.61 -38.55 -0.07
N GLU A 87 28.02 -39.45 0.83
CA GLU A 87 28.05 -40.88 0.60
C GLU A 87 26.76 -41.50 1.13
N PHE A 88 26.17 -42.39 0.36
CA PHE A 88 24.91 -43.05 0.66
C PHE A 88 25.11 -44.56 0.64
N GLU A 89 24.44 -45.24 1.56
CA GLU A 89 24.46 -46.69 1.70
C GLU A 89 23.11 -47.30 1.30
N ASN A 90 23.08 -48.63 1.19
CA ASN A 90 21.88 -49.43 0.90
C ASN A 90 21.23 -49.14 -0.46
N LEU A 91 22.04 -48.86 -1.49
CA LEU A 91 21.55 -48.77 -2.86
C LEU A 91 21.19 -50.15 -3.43
N PRO A 92 20.19 -50.22 -4.33
CA PRO A 92 19.85 -51.44 -5.04
C PRO A 92 21.07 -52.06 -5.73
N GLU A 93 21.19 -53.38 -5.61
CA GLU A 93 22.22 -54.15 -6.31
C GLU A 93 21.94 -54.17 -7.82
N HIS A 94 23.01 -54.20 -8.60
CA HIS A 94 22.95 -54.44 -10.03
C HIS A 94 23.85 -55.63 -10.38
N SER A 95 23.44 -56.44 -11.34
CA SER A 95 24.04 -57.75 -11.67
C SER A 95 25.57 -57.73 -11.89
N ASP A 96 26.12 -56.59 -12.33
CA ASP A 96 27.56 -56.41 -12.61
C ASP A 96 28.36 -55.79 -11.45
N GLN A 97 27.70 -55.40 -10.36
CA GLN A 97 28.30 -54.71 -9.20
C GLN A 97 27.80 -55.30 -7.86
N SER A 98 27.61 -56.63 -7.80
CA SER A 98 26.93 -57.38 -6.73
C SER A 98 27.54 -57.30 -5.31
N ALA A 99 28.44 -56.35 -5.03
CA ALA A 99 28.99 -56.08 -3.70
C ALA A 99 29.00 -54.60 -3.30
N GLN A 100 28.67 -53.66 -4.20
CA GLN A 100 28.80 -52.23 -3.92
C GLN A 100 27.44 -51.60 -3.66
N THR A 101 26.98 -51.64 -2.41
CA THR A 101 25.71 -51.04 -1.96
C THR A 101 25.84 -49.56 -1.61
N THR A 102 27.01 -48.96 -1.81
CA THR A 102 27.28 -47.55 -1.54
C THR A 102 27.46 -46.75 -2.81
N ALA A 103 27.11 -45.47 -2.78
CA ALA A 103 27.31 -44.50 -3.85
C ALA A 103 27.64 -43.13 -3.27
N GLU A 104 28.62 -42.45 -3.87
CA GLU A 104 28.91 -41.04 -3.57
C GLU A 104 28.21 -40.17 -4.60
N VAL A 105 27.54 -39.11 -4.13
CA VAL A 105 26.97 -38.07 -4.99
C VAL A 105 27.71 -36.77 -4.69
N ILE A 106 28.32 -36.18 -5.71
CA ILE A 106 28.99 -34.89 -5.62
C ILE A 106 28.35 -33.93 -6.62
N LEU A 107 27.96 -32.76 -6.13
CA LEU A 107 27.48 -31.65 -6.92
C LEU A 107 28.51 -30.52 -6.93
N ALA A 108 28.73 -29.93 -8.09
CA ALA A 108 29.65 -28.80 -8.23
C ALA A 108 29.04 -27.64 -9.01
N PHE A 109 29.16 -26.44 -8.46
CA PHE A 109 28.52 -25.23 -8.94
C PHE A 109 29.58 -24.20 -9.35
N PRO A 110 29.70 -23.89 -10.65
CA PRO A 110 30.73 -22.97 -11.14
C PRO A 110 30.43 -21.53 -10.71
N VAL A 111 31.44 -20.82 -10.22
CA VAL A 111 31.35 -19.43 -9.76
C VAL A 111 32.50 -18.58 -10.30
N ASP A 112 32.26 -17.28 -10.43
CA ASP A 112 33.31 -16.31 -10.76
C ASP A 112 34.18 -15.96 -9.52
N ASP A 113 35.24 -15.17 -9.72
CA ASP A 113 36.10 -14.70 -8.62
C ASP A 113 35.32 -13.82 -7.59
N SER A 114 34.14 -13.30 -7.96
CA SER A 114 33.24 -12.52 -7.09
C SER A 114 32.15 -13.38 -6.42
N HIS A 115 32.21 -14.71 -6.54
CA HIS A 115 31.23 -15.66 -6.01
C HIS A 115 29.83 -15.55 -6.61
N ARG A 116 29.72 -15.07 -7.85
CA ARG A 116 28.47 -15.11 -8.62
C ARG A 116 28.39 -16.37 -9.46
N PRO A 117 27.19 -16.92 -9.69
CA PRO A 117 27.01 -18.08 -10.55
C PRO A 117 27.50 -17.85 -11.98
N ILE A 118 28.24 -18.82 -12.52
CA ILE A 118 28.51 -18.93 -13.94
C ILE A 118 27.47 -19.88 -14.53
N ILE A 119 26.70 -19.41 -15.51
CA ILE A 119 25.57 -20.16 -16.07
C ILE A 119 25.91 -20.64 -17.47
N GLU A 120 26.25 -21.93 -17.57
CA GLU A 120 26.59 -22.63 -18.81
C GLU A 120 26.16 -24.10 -18.72
N SER A 121 26.10 -24.81 -19.86
CA SER A 121 25.77 -26.24 -19.87
C SER A 121 26.90 -27.05 -19.22
N GLN A 122 26.57 -27.90 -18.25
CA GLN A 122 27.54 -28.70 -17.49
C GLN A 122 27.43 -30.20 -17.78
N HIS A 123 28.55 -30.91 -17.63
CA HIS A 123 28.60 -32.35 -17.80
C HIS A 123 28.04 -33.08 -16.56
N VAL A 124 27.47 -34.26 -16.81
CA VAL A 124 27.25 -35.29 -15.79
C VAL A 124 28.42 -36.28 -15.85
N TYR A 125 28.87 -36.81 -14.72
CA TYR A 125 30.04 -37.68 -14.62
C TYR A 125 29.69 -39.04 -14.03
N SER A 126 30.24 -40.09 -14.65
CA SER A 126 30.45 -41.41 -14.05
C SER A 126 31.90 -41.79 -14.31
N PHE A 127 32.79 -41.32 -13.43
CA PHE A 127 34.25 -41.26 -13.59
C PHE A 127 34.76 -40.41 -14.77
N LEU A 128 34.13 -40.52 -15.94
CA LEU A 128 34.38 -39.73 -17.16
C LEU A 128 33.17 -38.84 -17.47
N PRO A 129 33.38 -37.72 -18.18
CA PRO A 129 32.30 -36.83 -18.62
C PRO A 129 31.35 -37.55 -19.58
N MET A 130 30.06 -37.45 -19.27
CA MET A 130 28.93 -37.85 -20.11
C MET A 130 28.35 -36.61 -20.80
N ARG A 131 27.21 -36.72 -21.52
CA ARG A 131 26.63 -35.59 -22.26
C ARG A 131 26.29 -34.37 -21.40
N GLN A 132 26.62 -33.19 -21.93
CA GLN A 132 26.22 -31.87 -21.41
C GLN A 132 24.79 -31.53 -21.83
N GLU A 133 23.79 -31.97 -21.07
CA GLU A 133 22.39 -31.65 -21.39
C GLU A 133 21.58 -31.40 -20.12
N GLY A 134 20.86 -30.29 -20.07
CA GLY A 134 19.83 -30.00 -19.07
C GLY A 134 20.30 -29.31 -17.77
N PHE A 135 21.57 -29.45 -17.36
CA PHE A 135 22.05 -28.90 -16.08
C PHE A 135 23.09 -27.78 -16.23
N LYS A 136 23.06 -26.86 -15.27
CA LYS A 136 24.01 -25.74 -15.13
C LYS A 136 25.01 -25.93 -13.99
N PHE A 137 25.00 -27.11 -13.40
CA PHE A 137 25.88 -27.57 -12.34
C PHE A 137 26.31 -28.99 -12.67
N LEU A 138 27.49 -29.39 -12.19
CA LEU A 138 28.05 -30.70 -12.46
C LEU A 138 27.46 -31.70 -11.46
N ILE A 139 27.18 -32.90 -11.94
CA ILE A 139 26.73 -34.02 -11.13
C ILE A 139 27.72 -35.16 -11.31
N GLN A 140 28.28 -35.68 -10.24
CA GLN A 140 29.07 -36.90 -10.27
C GLN A 140 28.45 -37.95 -9.36
N SER A 141 28.30 -39.16 -9.90
CA SER A 141 28.02 -40.35 -9.10
C SER A 141 28.49 -41.61 -9.84
N ASP A 142 28.32 -42.77 -9.25
CA ASP A 142 28.68 -44.08 -9.81
C ASP A 142 27.56 -44.66 -10.71
N PHE A 143 27.06 -43.82 -11.63
CA PHE A 143 25.96 -44.21 -12.50
C PHE A 143 26.32 -45.41 -13.37
N ILE A 144 25.36 -46.32 -13.49
CA ILE A 144 25.39 -47.35 -14.53
C ILE A 144 25.07 -46.68 -15.85
N THR A 145 25.97 -46.77 -16.83
CA THR A 145 25.82 -46.07 -18.11
C THR A 145 25.23 -46.97 -19.19
N THR A 146 24.66 -46.38 -20.23
CA THR A 146 24.31 -47.06 -21.49
C THR A 146 25.54 -47.63 -22.20
N ALA A 147 25.35 -48.52 -23.19
CA ALA A 147 26.46 -49.20 -23.90
C ALA A 147 27.47 -48.23 -24.54
N ASN A 148 27.01 -47.07 -25.04
CA ASN A 148 27.88 -46.03 -25.59
C ASN A 148 28.54 -45.14 -24.52
N ARG A 149 28.31 -45.40 -23.22
CA ARG A 149 28.81 -44.65 -22.06
C ARG A 149 28.47 -43.17 -22.01
N GLN A 150 27.49 -42.73 -22.81
CA GLN A 150 27.10 -41.33 -22.92
C GLN A 150 25.82 -40.99 -22.14
N GLY A 151 25.00 -41.99 -21.79
CA GLY A 151 23.73 -41.83 -21.09
C GLY A 151 23.64 -42.68 -19.83
N VAL A 152 22.64 -42.40 -19.00
CA VAL A 152 22.36 -43.14 -17.75
C VAL A 152 21.45 -44.31 -18.07
N HIS A 153 21.79 -45.51 -17.61
CA HIS A 153 20.94 -46.69 -17.76
C HIS A 153 19.73 -46.60 -16.82
N LEU A 154 18.54 -46.91 -17.32
CA LEU A 154 17.30 -46.82 -16.54
C LEU A 154 17.12 -48.07 -15.66
N CYS A 155 17.67 -48.03 -14.45
CA CYS A 155 17.64 -49.14 -13.50
C CYS A 155 17.39 -48.67 -12.05
N PRO A 156 16.95 -49.57 -11.14
CA PRO A 156 16.65 -49.22 -9.75
C PRO A 156 17.79 -48.50 -9.02
N ARG A 157 19.05 -48.89 -9.26
CA ARG A 157 20.23 -48.24 -8.65
C ARG A 157 20.30 -46.76 -9.04
N ASN A 158 20.22 -46.45 -10.32
CA ASN A 158 20.32 -45.06 -10.79
C ASN A 158 19.10 -44.22 -10.35
N TYR A 159 17.92 -44.82 -10.20
CA TYR A 159 16.78 -44.13 -9.60
C TYR A 159 17.03 -43.76 -8.13
N ALA A 160 17.63 -44.66 -7.35
CA ALA A 160 18.04 -44.34 -5.99
C ALA A 160 19.10 -43.22 -5.96
N ILE A 161 20.10 -43.25 -6.85
CA ILE A 161 21.08 -42.16 -6.99
C ILE A 161 20.38 -40.84 -7.32
N ARG A 162 19.37 -40.86 -8.20
CA ARG A 162 18.57 -39.67 -8.55
C ARG A 162 17.89 -39.05 -7.32
N GLU A 163 17.27 -39.87 -6.48
CA GLU A 163 16.69 -39.41 -5.21
C GLU A 163 17.75 -38.80 -4.28
N ARG A 164 18.96 -39.37 -4.25
CA ARG A 164 20.06 -38.80 -3.46
C ARG A 164 20.55 -37.46 -4.01
N ILE A 165 20.56 -37.26 -5.32
CA ILE A 165 20.94 -35.99 -5.94
C ILE A 165 20.01 -34.86 -5.51
N ASP A 166 18.70 -35.10 -5.49
CA ASP A 166 17.72 -34.14 -4.99
C ASP A 166 18.03 -33.71 -3.55
N LEU A 167 18.25 -34.69 -2.65
CA LEU A 167 18.59 -34.42 -1.24
C LEU A 167 19.87 -33.59 -1.09
N VAL A 168 20.93 -33.93 -1.84
CA VAL A 168 22.19 -33.16 -1.81
C VAL A 168 21.98 -31.76 -2.37
N PHE A 169 21.15 -31.58 -3.40
CA PHE A 169 20.87 -30.27 -3.97
C PHE A 169 20.20 -29.34 -2.94
N VAL A 170 19.19 -29.83 -2.22
CA VAL A 170 18.52 -29.05 -1.16
C VAL A 170 19.53 -28.66 -0.06
N GLN A 171 20.40 -29.58 0.33
CA GLN A 171 21.45 -29.31 1.33
C GLN A 171 22.40 -28.20 0.87
N VAL A 172 22.81 -28.23 -0.40
CA VAL A 172 23.63 -27.18 -1.00
C VAL A 172 22.93 -25.83 -0.96
N VAL A 173 21.63 -25.78 -1.24
CA VAL A 173 20.88 -24.52 -1.17
C VAL A 173 20.88 -23.95 0.25
N TYR A 174 20.78 -24.76 1.30
CA TYR A 174 20.95 -24.28 2.68
C TYR A 174 22.36 -23.69 2.93
N THR A 175 23.40 -24.24 2.32
CA THR A 175 24.75 -23.68 2.33
C THR A 175 24.80 -22.34 1.58
N PHE A 176 24.14 -22.23 0.43
CA PHE A 176 24.03 -20.99 -0.35
C PHE A 176 23.29 -19.89 0.39
N CYS A 177 22.22 -20.20 1.13
CA CYS A 177 21.49 -19.24 1.94
C CYS A 177 22.36 -18.55 3.02
N LYS A 178 23.44 -19.21 3.45
CA LYS A 178 24.44 -18.65 4.40
C LYS A 178 25.56 -17.87 3.71
N ASN A 179 25.68 -17.99 2.39
CA ASN A 179 26.70 -17.28 1.61
C ASN A 179 26.31 -15.82 1.37
N ALA A 180 27.28 -14.91 1.33
CA ALA A 180 27.03 -13.49 1.13
C ALA A 180 26.39 -13.14 -0.24
N THR A 181 26.83 -13.82 -1.30
CA THR A 181 26.42 -13.54 -2.69
C THR A 181 25.40 -14.57 -3.17
N LEU A 182 25.70 -15.87 -3.02
CA LEU A 182 24.90 -16.94 -3.62
C LEU A 182 23.47 -17.02 -3.06
N LYS A 183 23.20 -16.56 -1.84
CA LYS A 183 21.87 -16.59 -1.23
C LYS A 183 20.75 -15.93 -2.05
N TYR A 184 21.09 -14.96 -2.92
CA TYR A 184 20.13 -14.30 -3.82
C TYR A 184 20.26 -14.72 -5.29
N GLU A 185 21.30 -15.47 -5.64
CA GLU A 185 21.66 -15.74 -7.03
C GLU A 185 21.62 -17.23 -7.42
N TRP A 186 21.63 -18.16 -6.45
CA TRP A 186 21.72 -19.60 -6.70
C TRP A 186 20.59 -20.17 -7.57
N LEU A 187 19.41 -19.54 -7.56
CA LEU A 187 18.25 -19.93 -8.37
C LEU A 187 18.60 -20.09 -9.85
N GLN A 188 19.60 -19.34 -10.33
CA GLN A 188 20.05 -19.39 -11.71
C GLN A 188 20.59 -20.76 -12.13
N TYR A 189 21.09 -21.57 -11.19
CA TYR A 189 21.54 -22.95 -11.44
C TYR A 189 20.39 -23.90 -11.73
N LEU A 190 19.14 -23.51 -11.46
CA LEU A 190 18.00 -24.40 -11.67
C LEU A 190 17.91 -24.81 -13.15
N PRO A 191 17.62 -26.10 -13.40
CA PRO A 191 17.54 -26.64 -14.75
C PRO A 191 16.40 -25.99 -15.53
N GLY A 192 16.61 -25.71 -16.83
CA GLY A 192 15.57 -25.14 -17.69
C GLY A 192 14.42 -26.12 -17.95
N PRO A 193 13.27 -25.65 -18.45
CA PRO A 193 12.04 -26.46 -18.57
C PRO A 193 12.11 -27.56 -19.64
N SER A 194 13.02 -27.47 -20.60
CA SER A 194 13.15 -28.45 -21.70
C SER A 194 14.38 -29.32 -21.50
N ILE A 195 14.17 -30.52 -20.95
CA ILE A 195 15.19 -31.57 -20.82
C ILE A 195 14.69 -32.80 -21.56
N PRO A 196 15.28 -33.16 -22.72
CA PRO A 196 14.81 -34.31 -23.51
C PRO A 196 15.01 -35.67 -22.82
N ASP A 197 16.06 -35.81 -22.01
CA ASP A 197 16.37 -37.05 -21.31
C ASP A 197 15.39 -37.29 -20.14
N PRO A 198 14.65 -38.41 -20.13
CA PRO A 198 13.64 -38.67 -19.11
C PRO A 198 14.19 -38.76 -17.69
N PHE A 199 15.40 -39.31 -17.52
CA PHE A 199 16.01 -39.44 -16.19
C PHE A 199 16.29 -38.07 -15.59
N ARG A 200 16.85 -37.16 -16.40
CA ARG A 200 17.18 -35.78 -16.02
C ARG A 200 15.94 -34.89 -15.89
N ALA A 201 14.92 -35.10 -16.73
CA ALA A 201 13.64 -34.40 -16.62
C ALA A 201 12.95 -34.69 -15.28
N THR A 202 12.85 -35.97 -14.89
CA THR A 202 12.30 -36.33 -13.56
C THR A 202 13.16 -35.78 -12.42
N LEU A 203 14.50 -35.80 -12.54
CA LEU A 203 15.36 -35.22 -11.50
C LEU A 203 15.08 -33.73 -11.30
N ARG A 204 14.87 -32.98 -12.38
CA ARG A 204 14.49 -31.57 -12.31
C ARG A 204 13.18 -31.39 -11.55
N GLU A 205 12.15 -32.17 -11.88
CA GLU A 205 10.84 -32.09 -11.20
C GLU A 205 10.96 -32.36 -9.70
N MET A 206 11.73 -33.39 -9.32
CA MET A 206 12.01 -33.71 -7.91
C MET A 206 12.70 -32.54 -7.20
N ILE A 207 13.74 -31.94 -7.81
CA ILE A 207 14.44 -30.78 -7.26
C ILE A 207 13.47 -29.62 -7.03
N LEU A 208 12.61 -29.29 -8.00
CA LEU A 208 11.67 -28.18 -7.86
C LEU A 208 10.62 -28.46 -6.78
N GLU A 209 10.10 -29.69 -6.70
CA GLU A 209 9.14 -30.10 -5.67
C GLU A 209 9.75 -29.98 -4.28
N SER A 210 10.93 -30.57 -4.04
CA SER A 210 11.65 -30.53 -2.77
C SER A 210 12.02 -29.10 -2.35
N LEU A 211 12.44 -28.25 -3.29
CA LEU A 211 12.75 -26.85 -3.02
C LEU A 211 11.49 -26.04 -2.69
N SER A 212 10.36 -26.32 -3.35
CA SER A 212 9.09 -25.59 -3.13
C SER A 212 8.55 -25.72 -1.70
N GLU A 213 8.85 -26.83 -1.03
CA GLU A 213 8.47 -27.13 0.36
C GLU A 213 9.56 -26.75 1.38
N SER A 214 10.76 -26.41 0.93
CA SER A 214 11.91 -26.13 1.79
C SER A 214 12.02 -24.64 2.14
N LYS A 215 12.50 -24.32 3.35
CA LYS A 215 12.74 -22.93 3.78
C LYS A 215 14.04 -22.37 3.18
N ILE A 216 13.96 -21.88 1.95
CA ILE A 216 15.13 -21.56 1.12
C ILE A 216 15.15 -20.13 0.57
N LEU A 217 14.07 -19.37 0.73
CA LEU A 217 14.01 -17.98 0.29
C LEU A 217 13.98 -17.03 1.48
N LEU A 218 14.63 -15.88 1.33
CA LEU A 218 14.71 -14.88 2.39
C LEU A 218 13.54 -13.89 2.36
N THR A 219 12.97 -13.62 3.52
CA THR A 219 12.04 -12.49 3.77
C THR A 219 12.82 -11.17 3.88
N PRO A 220 12.16 -10.00 3.85
CA PRO A 220 12.79 -8.70 4.10
C PRO A 220 13.60 -8.65 5.40
N ASN A 221 13.11 -9.26 6.48
CA ASN A 221 13.81 -9.33 7.76
C ASN A 221 14.93 -10.38 7.81
N GLY A 222 15.13 -11.15 6.72
CA GLY A 222 16.21 -12.12 6.59
C GLY A 222 15.90 -13.50 7.19
N ALA A 223 14.64 -13.77 7.54
CA ALA A 223 14.21 -15.13 7.88
C ALA A 223 14.08 -15.98 6.61
N LEU A 224 14.29 -17.30 6.74
CA LEU A 224 14.06 -18.23 5.64
C LEU A 224 12.63 -18.76 5.69
N ASP A 225 11.97 -18.75 4.53
CA ASP A 225 10.64 -19.29 4.33
C ASP A 225 10.53 -20.10 3.04
N CYS A 226 9.44 -20.85 2.93
CA CYS A 226 9.13 -21.69 1.79
C CYS A 226 8.69 -20.83 0.60
N PRO A 227 9.11 -21.13 -0.64
CA PRO A 227 8.63 -20.40 -1.81
C PRO A 227 7.10 -20.29 -1.90
N LYS A 228 6.36 -21.35 -1.53
CA LYS A 228 4.90 -21.39 -1.54
C LYS A 228 4.20 -20.45 -0.55
N SER A 229 4.87 -20.04 0.54
CA SER A 229 4.32 -19.10 1.51
C SER A 229 4.61 -17.64 1.14
N LEU A 230 5.61 -17.40 0.28
CA LEU A 230 6.03 -16.07 -0.13
C LEU A 230 5.27 -15.57 -1.37
N GLN A 231 5.15 -14.25 -1.44
CA GLN A 231 4.46 -13.54 -2.48
C GLN A 231 5.25 -12.32 -2.96
N HIS A 232 5.11 -12.01 -4.24
CA HIS A 232 5.68 -10.82 -4.85
C HIS A 232 4.60 -9.74 -5.04
N PRO A 233 4.81 -8.50 -4.55
CA PRO A 233 3.96 -7.37 -4.88
C PRO A 233 4.26 -6.90 -6.32
N PRO A 234 3.36 -7.12 -7.29
CA PRO A 234 3.57 -6.61 -8.65
C PRO A 234 3.59 -5.08 -8.65
N SER A 235 4.20 -4.46 -9.68
CA SER A 235 4.38 -3.00 -9.79
C SER A 235 3.13 -2.15 -9.51
N ARG A 236 1.94 -2.65 -9.85
CA ARG A 236 0.65 -2.00 -9.57
C ARG A 236 0.25 -1.94 -8.08
N HIS A 237 0.94 -2.68 -7.21
CA HIS A 237 0.79 -2.71 -5.76
C HIS A 237 1.94 -1.96 -5.06
N CYS A 238 2.80 -1.29 -5.85
CA CYS A 238 3.95 -0.54 -5.37
C CYS A 238 3.76 0.98 -5.57
N ASP A 239 4.57 1.75 -4.84
CA ASP A 239 4.70 3.19 -4.98
C ASP A 239 5.51 3.60 -6.24
N LEU A 240 5.82 4.90 -6.35
CA LEU A 240 6.63 5.45 -7.44
C LEU A 240 8.09 4.95 -7.47
N HIS A 241 8.59 4.46 -6.34
CA HIS A 241 9.96 3.96 -6.18
C HIS A 241 10.04 2.43 -6.36
N GLY A 242 8.92 1.76 -6.63
CA GLY A 242 8.84 0.31 -6.77
C GLY A 242 8.78 -0.44 -5.45
N GLN A 243 8.62 0.26 -4.33
CA GLN A 243 8.46 -0.32 -2.99
C GLN A 243 6.99 -0.70 -2.76
N PRO A 244 6.69 -1.77 -2.00
CA PRO A 244 5.31 -2.15 -1.70
C PRO A 244 4.56 -0.99 -1.01
N LEU A 245 3.30 -0.76 -1.41
CA LEU A 245 2.49 0.32 -0.80
C LEU A 245 2.23 0.11 0.69
N LEU A 246 2.14 -1.13 1.13
CA LEU A 246 1.83 -1.50 2.51
C LEU A 246 3.02 -2.23 3.10
N ASP A 247 3.37 -1.90 4.34
CA ASP A 247 4.43 -2.61 5.07
C ASP A 247 4.09 -4.09 5.23
N ASP A 248 5.11 -4.95 5.26
CA ASP A 248 4.90 -6.34 5.63
C ASP A 248 4.55 -6.46 7.13
N ILE A 249 3.86 -7.54 7.48
CA ILE A 249 3.43 -7.84 8.85
C ILE A 249 3.85 -9.26 9.21
N THR A 250 3.66 -9.67 10.46
CA THR A 250 3.84 -11.06 10.87
C THR A 250 2.54 -11.86 10.70
N PRO A 251 2.56 -13.04 10.04
CA PRO A 251 3.69 -13.65 9.35
C PRO A 251 4.07 -12.90 8.06
N GLU A 252 5.38 -12.80 7.81
CA GLU A 252 5.90 -12.18 6.60
C GLU A 252 5.44 -12.98 5.38
N VAL A 253 5.07 -12.28 4.31
CA VAL A 253 4.82 -12.94 3.03
C VAL A 253 5.62 -12.30 1.92
N TYR A 254 6.20 -11.12 2.13
CA TYR A 254 7.04 -10.52 1.11
C TYR A 254 8.35 -11.27 1.03
N MET A 255 8.87 -11.36 -0.19
CA MET A 255 10.22 -11.82 -0.44
C MET A 255 11.19 -10.63 -0.28
N SER A 256 12.43 -10.91 0.11
CA SER A 256 13.48 -9.90 0.15
C SER A 256 13.66 -9.20 -1.20
N GLU A 257 13.68 -7.87 -1.20
CA GLU A 257 13.87 -7.06 -2.41
C GLU A 257 15.24 -7.24 -3.07
N ARG A 258 16.17 -7.92 -2.39
CA ARG A 258 17.49 -8.24 -2.93
C ARG A 258 17.45 -9.35 -3.99
N TYR A 259 16.35 -10.10 -4.09
CA TYR A 259 16.13 -10.96 -5.25
C TYR A 259 15.77 -10.11 -6.47
N ASN A 260 16.55 -10.24 -7.55
CA ASN A 260 16.27 -9.56 -8.80
C ASN A 260 15.06 -10.19 -9.51
N TRP A 261 13.86 -9.71 -9.17
CA TRP A 261 12.61 -10.25 -9.69
C TRP A 261 12.52 -10.28 -11.21
N PRO A 262 12.82 -9.20 -11.97
CA PRO A 262 12.79 -9.23 -13.44
C PRO A 262 13.62 -10.36 -14.07
N ARG A 263 14.73 -10.73 -13.43
CA ARG A 263 15.61 -11.82 -13.89
C ARG A 263 15.14 -13.21 -13.43
N LEU A 264 14.49 -13.31 -12.28
CA LEU A 264 14.22 -14.57 -11.58
C LEU A 264 12.72 -14.95 -11.54
N ALA A 265 11.83 -14.12 -12.08
CA ALA A 265 10.38 -14.28 -11.95
C ALA A 265 9.88 -15.66 -12.38
N GLU A 266 10.33 -16.18 -13.52
CA GLU A 266 9.92 -17.50 -14.03
C GLU A 266 10.30 -18.62 -13.05
N LEU A 267 11.55 -18.63 -12.57
CA LEU A 267 12.07 -19.64 -11.64
C LEU A 267 11.38 -19.55 -10.27
N LEU A 268 11.18 -18.34 -9.76
CA LEU A 268 10.49 -18.12 -8.48
C LEU A 268 9.02 -18.55 -8.56
N THR A 269 8.35 -18.25 -9.68
CA THR A 269 6.96 -18.68 -9.91
C THR A 269 6.88 -20.20 -10.01
N GLU A 270 7.83 -20.84 -10.68
CA GLU A 270 7.90 -22.30 -10.79
C GLU A 270 8.12 -22.99 -9.44
N LEU A 271 8.90 -22.37 -8.54
CA LEU A 271 9.04 -22.83 -7.16
C LEU A 271 7.78 -22.61 -6.30
N GLY A 272 6.81 -21.83 -6.78
CA GLY A 272 5.53 -21.60 -6.09
C GLY A 272 5.36 -20.22 -5.47
N VAL A 273 6.27 -19.27 -5.72
CA VAL A 273 6.05 -17.88 -5.33
C VAL A 273 4.88 -17.32 -6.14
N THR A 274 3.90 -16.76 -5.46
CA THR A 274 2.69 -16.21 -6.11
C THR A 274 2.68 -14.70 -6.11
N ASN A 275 1.82 -14.08 -6.93
CA ASN A 275 1.56 -12.66 -6.79
C ASN A 275 0.83 -12.38 -5.47
N LEU A 276 1.08 -11.21 -4.89
CA LEU A 276 0.43 -10.78 -3.65
C LEU A 276 -1.10 -10.85 -3.76
N SER A 277 -1.70 -11.67 -2.90
CA SER A 277 -3.14 -11.89 -2.88
C SER A 277 -3.90 -10.71 -2.27
N PHE A 278 -5.16 -10.52 -2.66
CA PHE A 278 -6.00 -9.47 -2.07
C PHE A 278 -6.27 -9.69 -0.58
N LYS A 279 -6.36 -10.94 -0.13
CA LYS A 279 -6.45 -11.25 1.30
C LYS A 279 -5.24 -10.66 2.05
N ASN A 280 -4.02 -10.93 1.56
CA ASN A 280 -2.79 -10.44 2.17
C ASN A 280 -2.61 -8.92 2.05
N ILE A 281 -3.16 -8.29 1.00
CA ILE A 281 -3.25 -6.82 0.89
C ILE A 281 -4.10 -6.27 2.03
N LEU A 282 -5.31 -6.83 2.23
CA LEU A 282 -6.23 -6.37 3.27
C LEU A 282 -5.65 -6.62 4.68
N ASP A 283 -5.02 -7.78 4.91
CA ASP A 283 -4.34 -8.07 6.18
C ASP A 283 -3.24 -7.03 6.50
N ARG A 284 -2.50 -6.55 5.49
CA ARG A 284 -1.45 -5.52 5.64
C ARG A 284 -1.98 -4.10 5.70
N LEU A 285 -3.23 -3.88 5.27
CA LEU A 285 -3.91 -2.60 5.43
C LEU A 285 -4.45 -2.43 6.85
N ASP A 286 -4.86 -3.51 7.53
CA ASP A 286 -5.45 -3.46 8.88
C ASP A 286 -4.63 -2.59 9.86
N PRO A 287 -3.30 -2.75 10.02
CA PRO A 287 -2.50 -1.93 10.93
C PRO A 287 -2.53 -0.42 10.66
N TYR A 288 -2.86 0.01 9.42
CA TYR A 288 -2.95 1.43 9.09
C TYR A 288 -4.24 2.07 9.59
N LEU A 289 -5.25 1.26 9.90
CA LEU A 289 -6.60 1.72 10.23
C LEU A 289 -6.88 1.74 11.75
N VAL A 290 -6.05 1.07 12.56
CA VAL A 290 -6.25 0.91 14.01
C VAL A 290 -5.49 1.95 14.83
N GLY A 291 -5.94 2.15 16.07
CA GLY A 291 -5.29 3.01 17.06
C GLY A 291 -5.95 4.38 17.22
N SER A 292 -5.52 5.15 18.23
CA SER A 292 -6.04 6.51 18.49
C SER A 292 -5.61 7.53 17.43
N THR A 293 -4.49 7.26 16.75
CA THR A 293 -3.98 8.03 15.61
C THR A 293 -3.64 7.05 14.49
N PRO A 294 -4.63 6.64 13.68
CA PRO A 294 -4.41 5.71 12.59
C PRO A 294 -3.31 6.19 11.62
N ARG A 295 -2.44 5.29 11.17
CA ARG A 295 -1.36 5.62 10.23
C ARG A 295 -1.89 6.12 8.88
N LEU A 296 -3.15 5.83 8.54
CA LEU A 296 -3.78 6.42 7.35
C LEU A 296 -3.80 7.96 7.38
N PHE A 297 -3.62 8.59 8.54
CA PHE A 297 -3.47 10.04 8.69
C PHE A 297 -2.02 10.53 8.80
N ASP A 298 -1.04 9.64 8.67
CA ASP A 298 0.37 10.01 8.78
C ASP A 298 0.74 11.00 7.67
N VAL A 299 1.44 12.07 8.05
CA VAL A 299 1.86 13.14 7.14
C VAL A 299 2.93 12.64 6.16
N SER A 300 3.61 11.53 6.47
CA SER A 300 4.55 10.90 5.53
C SER A 300 3.87 10.23 4.34
N LEU A 301 2.58 9.91 4.43
CA LEU A 301 1.82 9.32 3.33
C LEU A 301 1.24 10.44 2.47
N ASP A 302 1.73 10.56 1.24
CA ASP A 302 1.33 11.62 0.32
C ASP A 302 0.03 11.30 -0.43
N ASP A 303 -0.43 12.26 -1.23
CA ASP A 303 -1.64 12.09 -2.03
C ASP A 303 -1.49 11.01 -3.12
N ASP A 304 -0.27 10.74 -3.61
CA ASP A 304 0.01 9.66 -4.57
C ASP A 304 -0.20 8.29 -3.91
N TRP A 305 0.34 8.07 -2.71
CA TRP A 305 0.13 6.85 -1.95
C TRP A 305 -1.36 6.58 -1.72
N HIS A 306 -2.11 7.59 -1.29
CA HIS A 306 -3.55 7.49 -1.09
C HIS A 306 -4.31 7.19 -2.39
N ALA A 307 -3.91 7.82 -3.50
CA ALA A 307 -4.49 7.57 -4.81
C ALA A 307 -4.24 6.13 -5.29
N ARG A 308 -3.02 5.61 -5.07
CA ARG A 308 -2.64 4.23 -5.41
C ARG A 308 -3.36 3.20 -4.56
N LEU A 309 -3.48 3.42 -3.25
CA LEU A 309 -4.28 2.56 -2.37
C LEU A 309 -5.74 2.54 -2.81
N ALA A 310 -6.33 3.69 -3.11
CA ALA A 310 -7.70 3.76 -3.57
C ALA A 310 -7.89 3.02 -4.91
N GLY A 311 -6.95 3.20 -5.85
CA GLY A 311 -6.93 2.44 -7.10
C GLY A 311 -6.76 0.93 -6.88
N LEU A 312 -5.95 0.51 -5.91
CA LEU A 312 -5.77 -0.90 -5.55
C LEU A 312 -7.07 -1.51 -5.04
N LEU A 313 -7.75 -0.85 -4.11
CA LEU A 313 -9.02 -1.31 -3.54
C LEU A 313 -10.15 -1.32 -4.57
N LEU A 314 -10.24 -0.29 -5.42
CA LEU A 314 -11.20 -0.25 -6.54
C LEU A 314 -11.03 -1.43 -7.49
N ARG A 315 -9.79 -1.75 -7.88
CA ARG A 315 -9.51 -2.93 -8.71
C ARG A 315 -9.90 -4.22 -8.00
N GLY A 316 -9.62 -4.31 -6.71
CA GLY A 316 -10.05 -5.45 -5.89
C GLY A 316 -11.55 -5.65 -5.92
N LEU A 317 -12.30 -4.58 -5.64
CA LEU A 317 -13.76 -4.60 -5.63
C LEU A 317 -14.31 -4.98 -7.02
N SER A 318 -13.69 -4.51 -8.10
CA SER A 318 -14.08 -4.85 -9.46
C SER A 318 -13.77 -6.31 -9.83
N MET A 319 -12.63 -6.87 -9.41
CA MET A 319 -12.19 -8.21 -9.82
C MET A 319 -12.78 -9.33 -8.96
N TYR A 320 -12.89 -9.11 -7.64
CA TYR A 320 -13.31 -10.12 -6.68
C TYR A 320 -14.71 -9.89 -6.11
N GLY A 321 -15.29 -8.69 -6.34
CA GLY A 321 -16.69 -8.39 -6.04
C GLY A 321 -17.09 -8.77 -4.61
N ALA A 322 -18.08 -9.65 -4.51
CA ALA A 322 -18.66 -10.10 -3.25
C ALA A 322 -17.65 -10.76 -2.29
N GLN A 323 -16.56 -11.35 -2.79
CA GLN A 323 -15.58 -12.07 -1.95
C GLN A 323 -14.82 -11.16 -0.98
N ILE A 324 -14.59 -9.90 -1.36
CA ILE A 324 -13.84 -8.94 -0.54
C ILE A 324 -14.69 -7.75 -0.08
N ARG A 325 -15.86 -7.52 -0.70
CA ARG A 325 -16.70 -6.35 -0.45
C ARG A 325 -17.02 -6.17 1.02
N GLU A 326 -17.54 -7.19 1.69
CA GLU A 326 -17.88 -7.15 3.12
C GLU A 326 -16.68 -6.75 3.99
N ARG A 327 -15.49 -7.28 3.66
CA ARG A 327 -14.26 -6.94 4.38
C ARG A 327 -13.85 -5.48 4.14
N VAL A 328 -13.92 -5.00 2.91
CA VAL A 328 -13.56 -3.61 2.60
C VAL A 328 -14.57 -2.64 3.21
N GLU A 329 -15.87 -2.97 3.20
CA GLU A 329 -16.92 -2.12 3.79
C GLU A 329 -16.82 -2.04 5.32
N SER A 330 -16.40 -3.13 5.98
CA SER A 330 -16.17 -3.16 7.43
C SER A 330 -14.87 -2.49 7.88
N MET A 331 -13.92 -2.26 6.97
CA MET A 331 -12.70 -1.52 7.27
C MET A 331 -12.98 -0.02 7.44
N ALA A 332 -12.33 0.60 8.44
CA ALA A 332 -12.41 2.03 8.68
C ALA A 332 -11.55 2.80 7.67
N LEU A 333 -12.01 2.92 6.43
CA LEU A 333 -11.25 3.49 5.31
C LEU A 333 -11.57 4.95 5.02
N ILE A 334 -12.70 5.46 5.52
CA ILE A 334 -13.26 6.75 5.10
C ILE A 334 -12.88 7.83 6.13
N PRO A 335 -11.99 8.78 5.78
CA PRO A 335 -11.68 9.92 6.64
C PRO A 335 -12.91 10.78 6.88
N SER A 336 -13.24 11.05 8.14
CA SER A 336 -14.27 12.02 8.51
C SER A 336 -13.67 13.42 8.73
N SER A 337 -14.51 14.46 8.56
CA SER A 337 -14.22 15.84 8.95
C SER A 337 -13.72 16.00 10.41
N CYS A 338 -14.10 15.08 11.31
CA CYS A 338 -13.62 15.03 12.70
C CYS A 338 -12.28 14.31 12.87
N ARG A 339 -11.54 14.01 11.79
CA ARG A 339 -10.29 13.22 11.79
C ARG A 339 -10.41 11.83 12.43
N VAL A 340 -11.55 11.20 12.24
CA VAL A 340 -11.81 9.81 12.62
C VAL A 340 -12.02 8.99 11.36
N LEU A 341 -11.56 7.75 11.33
CA LEU A 341 -11.85 6.82 10.24
C LEU A 341 -13.21 6.16 10.46
N LEU A 342 -14.03 6.19 9.42
CA LEU A 342 -15.34 5.56 9.39
C LEU A 342 -15.31 4.35 8.47
N SER A 343 -16.09 3.34 8.83
CA SER A 343 -16.36 2.18 8.00
C SER A 343 -17.68 2.39 7.25
N ALA A 344 -17.75 1.95 6.00
CA ALA A 344 -18.96 2.02 5.19
C ALA A 344 -20.13 1.24 5.81
N SER A 345 -19.84 0.16 6.55
CA SER A 345 -20.87 -0.59 7.29
C SER A 345 -21.42 0.13 8.52
N SER A 346 -20.83 1.27 8.91
CA SER A 346 -21.28 2.05 10.08
C SER A 346 -22.55 2.89 9.84
N GLY A 347 -23.16 2.78 8.66
CA GLY A 347 -24.42 3.45 8.28
C GLY A 347 -24.21 4.60 7.29
N ASP A 348 -25.21 5.49 7.19
CA ASP A 348 -25.22 6.60 6.23
C ASP A 348 -24.00 7.54 6.41
N ILE A 349 -23.07 7.48 5.45
CA ILE A 349 -21.94 8.41 5.31
C ILE A 349 -22.18 9.23 4.04
N HIS A 350 -21.93 10.53 4.14
CA HIS A 350 -22.12 11.45 3.02
C HIS A 350 -20.84 12.18 2.63
N PHE A 351 -20.76 12.56 1.35
CA PHE A 351 -19.78 13.56 0.93
C PHE A 351 -20.03 14.91 1.64
N PRO A 352 -19.00 15.78 1.75
CA PRO A 352 -19.11 17.10 2.41
C PRO A 352 -19.95 18.11 1.60
N VAL A 353 -20.69 17.64 0.60
CA VAL A 353 -21.56 18.42 -0.28
C VAL A 353 -22.94 17.78 -0.36
N ASP A 354 -23.96 18.60 -0.57
CA ASP A 354 -25.31 18.13 -0.80
C ASP A 354 -25.54 17.67 -2.25
N ASP A 355 -26.77 17.23 -2.54
CA ASP A 355 -27.24 16.76 -3.85
C ASP A 355 -27.24 17.83 -4.95
N GLN A 356 -26.91 19.08 -4.63
CA GLN A 356 -26.74 20.19 -5.58
C GLN A 356 -25.31 20.77 -5.54
N GLY A 357 -24.38 20.07 -4.88
CA GLY A 357 -22.96 20.47 -4.80
C GLY A 357 -22.67 21.59 -3.80
N ARG A 358 -23.58 21.92 -2.88
CA ARG A 358 -23.32 22.95 -1.85
C ARG A 358 -22.63 22.34 -0.64
N ALA A 359 -21.65 23.06 -0.09
CA ALA A 359 -20.91 22.64 1.09
C ALA A 359 -21.84 22.47 2.31
N ILE A 360 -21.70 21.35 3.01
CA ILE A 360 -22.43 21.04 4.24
C ILE A 360 -21.70 21.65 5.43
N PRO A 361 -22.38 22.36 6.36
CA PRO A 361 -21.76 22.87 7.57
C PRO A 361 -21.11 21.75 8.43
N ASP A 362 -19.92 22.01 8.94
CA ASP A 362 -19.04 21.02 9.60
C ASP A 362 -19.50 20.61 11.01
N ASN A 363 -20.39 21.38 11.64
CA ASN A 363 -20.85 21.15 13.02
C ASN A 363 -22.19 20.40 13.13
N LEU A 364 -22.62 19.76 12.05
CA LEU A 364 -23.84 18.95 12.03
C LEU A 364 -23.54 17.54 12.53
N THR A 365 -24.54 16.85 13.06
CA THR A 365 -24.41 15.44 13.51
C THR A 365 -24.37 14.46 12.33
N LEU A 366 -24.07 14.93 11.12
CA LEU A 366 -24.00 14.13 9.91
C LEU A 366 -22.59 13.55 9.78
N LYS A 367 -22.50 12.25 9.49
CA LYS A 367 -21.23 11.61 9.16
C LYS A 367 -20.81 12.05 7.77
N THR A 368 -19.83 12.95 7.70
CA THR A 368 -19.31 13.49 6.45
C THR A 368 -17.85 13.10 6.24
N VAL A 369 -17.50 12.84 4.98
CA VAL A 369 -16.11 12.66 4.53
C VAL A 369 -15.33 13.96 4.75
N ASP A 370 -14.02 13.87 5.00
CA ASP A 370 -13.13 15.03 5.13
C ASP A 370 -13.23 15.93 3.88
N VAL A 371 -13.46 17.22 4.14
CA VAL A 371 -13.63 18.28 3.12
C VAL A 371 -12.41 18.44 2.20
N LYS A 372 -11.23 17.97 2.62
CA LYS A 372 -10.01 18.03 1.82
C LYS A 372 -10.01 17.08 0.62
N ILE A 373 -10.92 16.11 0.58
CA ILE A 373 -10.95 15.10 -0.48
C ILE A 373 -11.75 15.66 -1.65
N SER A 374 -11.04 16.03 -2.71
CA SER A 374 -11.65 16.61 -3.91
C SER A 374 -12.41 15.57 -4.75
N GLN A 375 -13.44 16.05 -5.45
CA GLN A 375 -14.11 15.34 -6.53
C GLN A 375 -13.08 14.92 -7.60
N ASP A 376 -13.39 13.85 -8.34
CA ASP A 376 -12.55 13.24 -9.39
C ASP A 376 -11.26 12.54 -8.94
N THR A 377 -10.92 12.56 -7.65
CA THR A 377 -9.78 11.80 -7.12
C THR A 377 -10.08 10.29 -7.05
N PRO A 378 -9.07 9.41 -7.12
CA PRO A 378 -9.28 7.97 -6.93
C PRO A 378 -9.91 7.63 -5.57
N ARG A 379 -9.62 8.41 -4.52
CA ARG A 379 -10.27 8.31 -3.21
C ARG A 379 -11.77 8.57 -3.29
N TRP A 380 -12.18 9.62 -4.00
CA TRP A 380 -13.59 9.93 -4.23
C TRP A 380 -14.33 8.73 -4.87
N LYS A 381 -13.75 8.19 -5.95
CA LYS A 381 -14.31 7.02 -6.65
C LYS A 381 -14.39 5.77 -5.78
N LEU A 382 -13.40 5.55 -4.90
CA LEU A 382 -13.45 4.46 -3.92
C LEU A 382 -14.63 4.63 -2.98
N PHE A 383 -14.86 5.83 -2.47
CA PHE A 383 -15.96 6.09 -1.54
C PHE A 383 -17.33 5.96 -2.23
N GLU A 384 -17.46 6.39 -3.49
CA GLU A 384 -18.66 6.11 -4.29
C GLU A 384 -18.91 4.59 -4.43
N ALA A 385 -17.85 3.81 -4.67
CA ALA A 385 -17.94 2.35 -4.74
C ALA A 385 -18.29 1.66 -3.41
N LEU A 386 -18.08 2.37 -2.29
CA LEU A 386 -18.48 2.02 -0.93
C LEU A 386 -19.81 2.67 -0.51
N GLU A 387 -20.63 3.07 -1.49
CA GLU A 387 -21.99 3.60 -1.30
C GLU A 387 -22.06 4.95 -0.57
N VAL A 388 -20.94 5.67 -0.45
CA VAL A 388 -20.95 7.06 0.00
C VAL A 388 -21.61 7.92 -1.07
N SER A 389 -22.60 8.70 -0.66
CA SER A 389 -23.42 9.51 -1.56
C SER A 389 -23.62 10.92 -1.03
N SER A 390 -23.97 11.88 -1.89
CA SER A 390 -24.31 13.23 -1.45
C SER A 390 -25.51 13.23 -0.49
N CYS A 391 -25.47 14.08 0.53
CA CYS A 391 -26.59 14.22 1.45
C CYS A 391 -27.71 15.02 0.76
N SER A 392 -28.97 14.60 0.91
CA SER A 392 -30.07 15.43 0.38
C SER A 392 -30.15 16.76 1.13
N SER A 393 -30.44 17.82 0.39
CA SER A 393 -30.58 19.18 0.94
C SER A 393 -31.54 19.23 2.13
N GLN A 394 -32.68 18.51 2.03
CA GLN A 394 -33.66 18.45 3.10
C GLN A 394 -33.11 17.77 4.38
N LYS A 395 -32.26 16.75 4.24
CA LYS A 395 -31.62 16.08 5.39
C LYS A 395 -30.60 17.01 6.07
N VAL A 396 -29.89 17.84 5.30
CA VAL A 396 -29.01 18.88 5.84
C VAL A 396 -29.82 19.95 6.59
N VAL A 397 -30.89 20.48 5.99
CA VAL A 397 -31.80 21.46 6.62
C VAL A 397 -32.35 20.91 7.94
N ASN A 398 -32.85 19.66 7.95
CA ASN A 398 -33.36 19.03 9.17
C ASN A 398 -32.28 18.88 10.25
N SER A 399 -31.03 18.61 9.85
CA SER A 399 -29.90 18.50 10.78
C SER A 399 -29.49 19.85 11.35
N ILE A 400 -29.53 20.92 10.55
CA ILE A 400 -29.36 22.31 11.01
C ILE A 400 -30.42 22.62 12.06
N LEU A 401 -31.70 22.38 11.75
CA LEU A 401 -32.81 22.67 12.66
C LEU A 401 -32.67 21.92 14.00
N ARG A 402 -32.28 20.64 13.97
CA ARG A 402 -31.99 19.86 15.19
C ARG A 402 -30.89 20.47 16.05
N ARG A 403 -29.91 21.16 15.46
CA ARG A 403 -28.86 21.84 16.24
C ARG A 403 -29.42 22.96 17.11
N TYR A 404 -30.50 23.60 16.66
CA TYR A 404 -31.23 24.63 17.40
C TYR A 404 -32.24 24.06 18.41
N ASP A 405 -32.46 22.72 18.46
CA ASP A 405 -33.31 22.05 19.46
C ASP A 405 -32.58 21.76 20.79
N THR A 406 -31.31 22.16 20.93
CA THR A 406 -30.46 21.80 22.08
C THR A 406 -30.09 23.01 22.93
N ALA A 407 -29.90 22.80 24.25
CA ALA A 407 -29.42 23.84 25.16
C ALA A 407 -27.95 24.26 24.86
N VAL A 408 -27.19 23.36 24.21
CA VAL A 408 -25.83 23.64 23.70
C VAL A 408 -25.95 24.58 22.51
N GLY A 409 -25.68 25.86 22.72
CA GLY A 409 -25.88 26.89 21.71
C GLY A 409 -25.02 26.74 20.45
N VAL A 410 -25.55 27.30 19.36
CA VAL A 410 -24.82 27.56 18.11
C VAL A 410 -23.99 28.83 18.28
N THR A 411 -22.73 28.85 17.83
CA THR A 411 -21.87 30.05 17.85
C THR A 411 -22.21 30.99 16.70
N LEU A 412 -21.70 32.23 16.72
CA LEU A 412 -21.90 33.18 15.62
C LEU A 412 -21.45 32.60 14.27
N ARG A 413 -20.25 32.01 14.21
CA ARG A 413 -19.72 31.36 13.01
C ARG A 413 -20.69 30.32 12.44
N TYR A 414 -21.11 29.37 13.26
CA TYR A 414 -22.01 28.30 12.81
C TYR A 414 -23.40 28.83 12.46
N SER A 415 -23.89 29.86 13.16
CA SER A 415 -25.15 30.50 12.81
C SER A 415 -25.07 31.13 11.43
N ILE A 416 -23.97 31.81 11.09
CA ILE A 416 -23.72 32.34 9.74
C ILE A 416 -23.68 31.19 8.72
N ASP A 417 -22.90 30.14 8.96
CA ASP A 417 -22.77 29.00 8.04
C ASP A 417 -24.13 28.31 7.79
N HIS A 418 -24.93 28.13 8.83
CA HIS A 418 -26.29 27.60 8.74
C HIS A 418 -27.21 28.51 7.91
N LEU A 419 -27.24 29.82 8.18
CA LEU A 419 -28.11 30.74 7.45
C LEU A 419 -27.68 30.89 5.99
N LYS A 420 -26.37 30.88 5.70
CA LYS A 420 -25.85 30.85 4.32
C LYS A 420 -26.38 29.62 3.60
N TYR A 421 -26.29 28.44 4.21
CA TYR A 421 -26.82 27.21 3.61
C TYR A 421 -28.33 27.29 3.34
N LEU A 422 -29.12 27.76 4.31
CA LEU A 422 -30.57 27.94 4.18
C LEU A 422 -30.97 28.93 3.08
N PHE A 423 -30.20 30.02 2.92
CA PHE A 423 -30.36 30.99 1.84
C PHE A 423 -30.15 30.37 0.46
N TRP A 424 -29.11 29.56 0.29
CA TRP A 424 -28.84 28.89 -0.98
C TRP A 424 -29.86 27.80 -1.32
N VAL A 425 -30.35 27.06 -0.33
CA VAL A 425 -31.39 26.04 -0.52
C VAL A 425 -32.73 26.68 -0.89
N GLY A 426 -33.00 27.92 -0.45
CA GLY A 426 -34.29 28.58 -0.64
C GLY A 426 -35.35 28.05 0.33
N SER A 427 -34.98 27.87 1.60
CA SER A 427 -35.86 27.26 2.60
C SER A 427 -37.04 28.17 2.97
N GLY A 428 -38.18 28.03 2.27
CA GLY A 428 -39.49 28.56 2.65
C GLY A 428 -39.63 30.09 2.65
N GLU A 429 -40.87 30.56 2.74
CA GLU A 429 -41.16 32.01 2.85
C GLU A 429 -40.67 32.60 4.18
N ILE A 430 -40.58 31.79 5.25
CA ILE A 430 -40.26 32.22 6.61
C ILE A 430 -39.26 31.26 7.26
N LEU A 431 -38.23 31.81 7.92
CA LEU A 431 -37.23 31.06 8.68
C LEU A 431 -37.85 30.40 9.92
N ASP A 432 -37.55 29.12 10.14
CA ASP A 432 -38.02 28.35 11.30
C ASP A 432 -37.80 29.11 12.62
N LYS A 433 -38.83 29.12 13.47
CA LYS A 433 -38.88 29.88 14.74
C LYS A 433 -37.76 29.52 15.71
N ARG A 434 -37.19 28.33 15.59
CA ARG A 434 -36.07 27.83 16.41
C ARG A 434 -34.74 28.49 16.07
N VAL A 435 -34.58 28.96 14.84
CA VAL A 435 -33.33 29.55 14.35
C VAL A 435 -33.27 31.01 14.77
N PHE A 436 -32.48 31.30 15.81
CA PHE A 436 -32.23 32.66 16.26
C PHE A 436 -31.20 33.39 15.37
N VAL A 437 -31.16 34.72 15.49
CA VAL A 437 -30.12 35.58 14.93
C VAL A 437 -29.39 36.26 16.10
N MET A 438 -28.09 36.47 15.98
CA MET A 438 -27.31 37.11 17.04
C MET A 438 -27.20 38.62 16.85
N ASP A 439 -27.27 39.34 17.96
CA ASP A 439 -27.00 40.77 17.99
C ASP A 439 -25.48 41.08 18.04
N GLN A 440 -25.12 42.36 18.02
CA GLN A 440 -23.74 42.86 18.13
C GLN A 440 -22.99 42.40 19.41
N MET A 441 -23.69 41.86 20.42
CA MET A 441 -23.09 41.31 21.64
C MET A 441 -23.14 39.77 21.66
N GLU A 442 -23.37 39.14 20.51
CA GLU A 442 -23.56 37.70 20.34
C GLU A 442 -24.73 37.12 21.16
N ARG A 443 -25.69 37.98 21.55
CA ARG A 443 -26.90 37.55 22.26
C ARG A 443 -27.89 36.96 21.28
N ARG A 444 -28.48 35.83 21.64
CA ARG A 444 -29.41 35.07 20.80
C ARG A 444 -30.80 35.70 20.87
N VAL A 445 -31.27 36.26 19.76
CA VAL A 445 -32.58 36.89 19.67
C VAL A 445 -33.52 36.02 18.86
N TYR A 446 -34.63 35.62 19.49
CA TYR A 446 -35.65 34.75 18.92
C TYR A 446 -36.88 35.57 18.51
N ARG A 447 -37.35 35.35 17.28
CA ARG A 447 -38.53 36.02 16.71
C ARG A 447 -39.85 35.52 17.29
N ALA A 448 -39.83 34.33 17.90
CA ALA A 448 -41.00 33.73 18.51
C ALA A 448 -40.61 33.00 19.80
N PHE A 449 -41.62 32.72 20.64
CA PHE A 449 -41.42 31.88 21.80
C PHE A 449 -41.01 30.47 21.36
N VAL A 450 -40.00 29.93 22.03
CA VAL A 450 -39.50 28.57 21.84
C VAL A 450 -39.33 27.90 23.20
N THR A 451 -39.69 26.63 23.28
CA THR A 451 -39.71 25.88 24.53
C THR A 451 -38.31 25.34 24.85
N PHE A 452 -37.46 26.16 25.47
CA PHE A 452 -36.13 25.73 25.95
C PHE A 452 -35.84 26.26 27.36
N GLY A 453 -35.09 25.50 28.16
CA GLY A 453 -34.80 25.79 29.58
C GLY A 453 -33.79 26.92 29.84
N VAL A 454 -33.65 27.89 28.94
CA VAL A 454 -32.70 29.01 29.05
C VAL A 454 -33.46 30.34 29.02
N HIS A 455 -32.94 31.39 29.66
CA HIS A 455 -33.44 32.75 29.45
C HIS A 455 -33.31 33.13 27.96
N ILE A 456 -34.43 33.10 27.23
CA ILE A 456 -34.50 33.51 25.82
C ILE A 456 -34.77 35.01 25.71
N ILE A 457 -34.06 35.70 24.81
CA ILE A 457 -34.42 37.05 24.40
C ILE A 457 -35.42 36.89 23.25
N ARG A 458 -36.69 37.18 23.52
CA ARG A 458 -37.75 37.22 22.50
C ARG A 458 -37.99 38.66 22.10
N ASP A 459 -37.43 39.07 20.97
CA ASP A 459 -37.58 40.42 20.43
C ASP A 459 -37.29 40.44 18.92
N ASP A 460 -37.45 41.60 18.30
CA ASP A 460 -37.06 41.84 16.92
C ASP A 460 -35.55 42.16 16.81
N VAL A 461 -34.96 41.73 15.70
CA VAL A 461 -33.58 42.08 15.32
C VAL A 461 -33.63 43.14 14.23
N TYR A 462 -32.73 44.12 14.29
CA TYR A 462 -32.72 45.26 13.38
C TYR A 462 -31.41 45.37 12.61
N PHE A 463 -31.48 45.79 11.34
CA PHE A 463 -30.33 46.34 10.63
C PHE A 463 -29.89 47.64 11.30
N ALA A 464 -28.61 48.00 11.24
CA ALA A 464 -28.13 49.30 11.69
C ALA A 464 -28.46 50.38 10.66
N THR A 465 -29.61 51.05 10.78
CA THR A 465 -30.00 52.14 9.89
C THR A 465 -29.54 53.49 10.43
N ASP A 466 -29.00 54.32 9.53
CA ASP A 466 -28.57 55.68 9.83
C ASP A 466 -29.76 56.67 9.81
N GLY A 467 -29.54 57.89 10.30
CA GLY A 467 -30.55 58.95 10.39
C GLY A 467 -30.96 59.27 11.83
N GLU A 468 -31.73 60.34 12.01
CA GLU A 468 -32.14 60.79 13.34
C GLU A 468 -33.02 59.77 14.09
N TYR A 469 -33.85 59.05 13.34
CA TYR A 469 -34.77 58.03 13.82
C TYR A 469 -34.37 56.61 13.37
N GLY A 470 -33.14 56.45 12.85
CA GLY A 470 -32.58 55.15 12.48
C GLY A 470 -32.30 54.30 13.71
N THR A 471 -32.39 52.98 13.54
CA THR A 471 -32.25 51.99 14.63
C THR A 471 -30.90 52.08 15.33
N LYS A 472 -29.83 52.48 14.62
CA LYS A 472 -28.48 52.68 15.17
C LYS A 472 -28.43 53.81 16.20
N LYS A 473 -29.04 54.95 15.89
CA LYS A 473 -29.08 56.11 16.80
C LYS A 473 -30.04 55.87 17.96
N LEU A 474 -31.17 55.20 17.69
CA LEU A 474 -32.15 54.83 18.71
C LEU A 474 -31.57 53.84 19.74
N SER A 475 -30.84 52.80 19.29
CA SER A 475 -30.21 51.84 20.21
C SER A 475 -29.21 52.51 21.16
N GLN A 476 -28.39 53.44 20.63
CA GLN A 476 -27.45 54.24 21.44
C GLN A 476 -28.18 55.14 22.46
N LYS A 477 -29.31 55.75 22.06
CA LYS A 477 -30.10 56.63 22.91
C LYS A 477 -30.74 55.87 24.08
N LEU A 478 -31.29 54.68 23.81
CA LEU A 478 -31.90 53.82 24.83
C LEU A 478 -30.86 53.25 25.81
N ARG A 479 -29.70 52.80 25.33
CA ARG A 479 -28.59 52.31 26.18
C ARG A 479 -28.06 53.35 27.16
N ARG A 480 -28.02 54.64 26.79
CA ARG A 480 -27.54 55.71 27.69
C ARG A 480 -28.44 55.95 28.90
N ARG A 481 -29.74 55.65 28.79
CA ARG A 481 -30.73 55.93 29.83
C ARG A 481 -31.02 54.75 30.75
N SER A 482 -30.88 53.49 30.29
CA SER A 482 -31.06 52.33 31.17
C SER A 482 -30.08 52.32 32.35
N ASN A 483 -28.88 52.90 32.17
CA ASN A 483 -27.90 53.11 33.24
C ASN A 483 -28.33 54.13 34.32
N GLN A 484 -29.49 54.79 34.18
CA GLN A 484 -29.99 55.83 35.10
C GLN A 484 -31.27 55.45 35.86
N GLN A 485 -32.00 54.40 35.47
CA GLN A 485 -33.30 54.03 36.08
C GLN A 485 -33.51 52.51 36.16
N ASN A 486 -33.96 52.03 37.33
CA ASN A 486 -34.29 50.61 37.67
C ASN A 486 -35.52 50.04 36.93
N SER A 487 -35.74 50.40 35.67
CA SER A 487 -36.80 49.87 34.81
C SER A 487 -36.25 48.74 33.93
N PHE A 488 -37.09 47.75 33.56
CA PHE A 488 -36.72 46.72 32.60
C PHE A 488 -36.23 47.37 31.30
N PRO A 489 -34.98 47.12 30.86
CA PRO A 489 -34.40 47.85 29.73
C PRO A 489 -35.08 47.42 28.44
N VAL A 490 -35.80 48.33 27.80
CA VAL A 490 -36.21 48.19 26.41
C VAL A 490 -35.00 48.48 25.54
N GLU A 491 -34.55 47.48 24.79
CA GLU A 491 -33.37 47.56 23.94
C GLU A 491 -33.73 47.39 22.46
N ILE A 492 -32.86 47.90 21.59
CA ILE A 492 -32.90 47.61 20.15
C ILE A 492 -31.72 46.70 19.85
N TYR A 493 -32.01 45.47 19.43
CA TYR A 493 -31.03 44.45 19.11
C TYR A 493 -30.60 44.61 17.64
N ILE A 494 -29.39 45.13 17.43
CA ILE A 494 -28.83 45.28 16.08
C ILE A 494 -28.17 43.96 15.68
N ILE A 495 -28.48 43.44 14.48
CA ILE A 495 -27.85 42.23 13.92
C ILE A 495 -26.33 42.38 13.90
N HIS A 496 -25.60 41.32 14.21
CA HIS A 496 -24.14 41.33 14.16
C HIS A 496 -23.61 41.58 12.73
N ASP A 497 -22.60 42.44 12.57
CA ASP A 497 -22.07 42.86 11.26
C ASP A 497 -21.55 41.68 10.42
N ALA A 498 -20.96 40.68 11.07
CA ALA A 498 -20.52 39.43 10.43
C ALA A 498 -21.62 38.69 9.62
N TYR A 499 -22.91 38.87 9.94
CA TYR A 499 -23.98 38.36 9.07
C TYR A 499 -24.05 39.14 7.77
N LEU A 500 -23.86 40.46 7.78
CA LEU A 500 -23.92 41.32 6.59
C LEU A 500 -22.73 41.05 5.65
N ASP A 501 -21.56 40.83 6.23
CA ASP A 501 -20.32 40.54 5.49
C ASP A 501 -20.20 39.08 5.01
N ALA A 502 -21.18 38.22 5.38
CA ALA A 502 -21.11 36.79 5.14
C ALA A 502 -21.14 36.39 3.66
N LEU A 503 -21.81 37.18 2.81
CA LEU A 503 -21.99 36.93 1.38
C LEU A 503 -21.87 38.23 0.59
N PRO A 504 -21.31 38.20 -0.64
CA PRO A 504 -21.22 39.40 -1.46
C PRO A 504 -22.61 39.91 -1.87
N PRO A 505 -22.79 41.22 -2.11
CA PRO A 505 -24.07 41.79 -2.54
C PRO A 505 -24.61 41.21 -3.86
N SER A 506 -23.73 40.61 -4.67
CA SER A 506 -24.08 39.92 -5.92
C SER A 506 -24.70 38.52 -5.71
N ALA A 507 -24.64 37.96 -4.50
CA ALA A 507 -25.26 36.67 -4.19
C ALA A 507 -26.78 36.83 -4.19
N CYS A 508 -27.42 36.33 -5.24
CA CYS A 508 -28.87 36.45 -5.47
C CYS A 508 -29.50 35.11 -5.92
N PRO A 509 -29.31 34.01 -5.16
CA PRO A 509 -30.08 32.79 -5.41
C PRO A 509 -31.57 33.10 -5.37
N HIS A 510 -32.32 32.50 -6.29
CA HIS A 510 -33.77 32.62 -6.38
C HIS A 510 -34.30 34.07 -6.50
N GLY A 511 -33.47 35.02 -6.97
CA GLY A 511 -33.86 36.42 -7.17
C GLY A 511 -33.92 37.27 -5.89
N LEU A 512 -33.45 36.75 -4.75
CA LEU A 512 -33.32 37.48 -3.49
C LEU A 512 -31.86 37.71 -3.12
N THR A 513 -31.47 38.96 -2.89
CA THR A 513 -30.15 39.27 -2.32
C THR A 513 -30.07 38.79 -0.88
N TRP A 514 -28.86 38.52 -0.38
CA TRP A 514 -28.64 38.09 0.99
C TRP A 514 -29.24 39.06 2.04
N GLU A 515 -29.03 40.36 1.86
CA GLU A 515 -29.60 41.38 2.74
C GLU A 515 -31.14 41.40 2.67
N ARG A 516 -31.72 41.18 1.48
CA ARG A 516 -33.17 41.11 1.32
C ARG A 516 -33.74 39.83 1.93
N TRP A 517 -33.03 38.71 1.84
CA TRP A 517 -33.41 37.46 2.49
C TRP A 517 -33.38 37.57 4.01
N LEU A 518 -32.35 38.22 4.57
CA LEU A 518 -32.32 38.55 6.00
C LEU A 518 -33.52 39.41 6.41
N GLN A 519 -33.91 40.37 5.57
CA GLN A 519 -35.06 41.23 5.82
C GLN A 519 -36.40 40.48 5.78
N VAL A 520 -36.62 39.65 4.76
CA VAL A 520 -37.94 39.05 4.49
C VAL A 520 -38.10 37.69 5.17
N THR A 521 -37.07 36.83 5.10
CA THR A 521 -37.13 35.45 5.60
C THR A 521 -36.65 35.34 7.04
N ALA A 522 -35.57 36.04 7.40
CA ALA A 522 -35.05 36.07 8.77
C ALA A 522 -35.66 37.20 9.65
N ASP A 523 -36.62 37.97 9.11
CA ASP A 523 -37.36 39.08 9.75
C ASP A 523 -36.45 40.12 10.44
N VAL A 524 -35.33 40.45 9.81
CA VAL A 524 -34.44 41.52 10.28
C VAL A 524 -35.02 42.87 9.82
N ARG A 525 -35.40 43.73 10.76
CA ARG A 525 -36.16 44.95 10.48
C ARG A 525 -35.25 46.14 10.20
N ARG A 526 -35.67 47.00 9.27
CA ARG A 526 -35.04 48.33 9.08
C ARG A 526 -35.71 49.44 9.87
N VAL A 527 -36.97 49.22 10.24
CA VAL A 527 -37.86 50.20 10.88
C VAL A 527 -38.24 49.68 12.28
N PRO A 528 -38.11 50.50 13.34
CA PRO A 528 -38.50 50.15 14.70
C PRO A 528 -39.95 49.64 14.78
N LYS A 529 -40.22 48.53 15.47
CA LYS A 529 -41.60 48.06 15.66
C LYS A 529 -42.29 48.85 16.78
N LEU A 530 -43.24 49.72 16.42
CA LEU A 530 -44.00 50.50 17.39
C LEU A 530 -45.34 49.86 17.77
N PHE A 531 -45.96 49.13 16.83
CA PHE A 531 -47.27 48.53 16.99
C PHE A 531 -47.19 47.00 16.88
N ASP A 532 -48.08 46.30 17.59
CA ASP A 532 -48.33 44.89 17.34
C ASP A 532 -49.23 44.76 16.08
N PRO A 533 -48.81 44.01 15.04
CA PRO A 533 -49.59 43.89 13.81
C PRO A 533 -50.91 43.10 13.98
N PHE A 534 -51.10 42.38 15.08
CA PHE A 534 -52.29 41.55 15.32
C PHE A 534 -53.18 42.07 16.44
N GLN A 535 -52.66 42.95 17.29
CA GLN A 535 -53.36 43.55 18.39
C GLN A 535 -53.18 45.05 18.25
N ASP A 536 -54.26 45.82 18.09
CA ASP A 536 -54.25 47.28 17.90
C ASP A 536 -53.73 48.00 19.18
N ARG A 537 -52.45 47.77 19.49
CA ARG A 537 -51.75 48.05 20.75
C ARG A 537 -50.29 48.35 20.44
N LEU A 538 -49.68 49.17 21.31
CA LEU A 538 -48.25 49.47 21.23
C LEU A 538 -47.42 48.26 21.64
N PHE A 539 -46.41 47.97 20.83
CA PHE A 539 -45.36 47.00 21.17
C PHE A 539 -44.50 47.58 22.32
N PRO A 540 -43.77 46.77 23.12
CA PRO A 540 -42.98 47.29 24.25
C PRO A 540 -42.04 48.45 23.91
N LEU A 541 -41.42 48.42 22.73
CA LEU A 541 -40.61 49.53 22.22
C LEU A 541 -41.43 50.80 21.95
N GLY A 542 -42.60 50.66 21.34
CA GLY A 542 -43.51 51.78 21.08
C GLY A 542 -44.04 52.42 22.36
N GLN A 543 -44.46 51.60 23.32
CA GLN A 543 -44.94 52.06 24.62
C GLN A 543 -43.85 52.83 25.38
N HIS A 544 -42.63 52.27 25.45
CA HIS A 544 -41.51 52.93 26.11
C HIS A 544 -41.15 54.26 25.46
N LEU A 545 -41.16 54.32 24.12
CA LEU A 545 -40.89 55.57 23.41
C LEU A 545 -42.01 56.60 23.63
N LEU A 546 -43.28 56.20 23.72
CA LEU A 546 -44.38 57.11 24.02
C LEU A 546 -44.24 57.71 25.43
N ASP A 547 -43.97 56.86 26.43
CA ASP A 547 -43.94 57.26 27.84
C ASP A 547 -42.72 58.13 28.17
N TYR A 548 -41.56 57.81 27.59
CA TYR A 548 -40.28 58.39 27.99
C TYR A 548 -39.64 59.29 26.93
N HIS A 549 -40.04 59.17 25.66
CA HIS A 549 -39.46 59.87 24.52
C HIS A 549 -40.52 60.28 23.46
N PRO A 550 -41.61 60.97 23.83
CA PRO A 550 -42.76 61.21 22.94
C PRO A 550 -42.40 61.98 21.66
N THR A 551 -41.41 62.88 21.72
CA THR A 551 -40.89 63.58 20.54
C THR A 551 -40.18 62.65 19.56
N VAL A 552 -39.46 61.63 20.07
CA VAL A 552 -38.83 60.59 19.24
C VAL A 552 -39.90 59.66 18.65
N PHE A 553 -40.91 59.30 19.44
CA PHE A 553 -42.04 58.49 18.99
C PHE A 553 -42.77 59.16 17.80
N ILE A 554 -43.13 60.44 17.95
CA ILE A 554 -43.75 61.23 16.86
C ILE A 554 -42.81 61.35 15.65
N GLY A 555 -41.50 61.52 15.90
CA GLY A 555 -40.49 61.57 14.85
C GLY A 555 -40.41 60.27 14.03
N ILE A 556 -40.37 59.11 14.69
CA ILE A 556 -40.38 57.79 14.02
C ILE A 556 -41.67 57.63 13.20
N LEU A 557 -42.84 57.98 13.76
CA LEU A 557 -44.10 57.93 13.03
C LEU A 557 -44.09 58.81 11.78
N LYS A 558 -43.59 60.04 11.88
CA LYS A 558 -43.47 60.94 10.71
C LYS A 558 -42.51 60.40 9.65
N THR A 559 -41.38 59.81 10.06
CA THR A 559 -40.35 59.32 9.14
C THR A 559 -40.76 58.03 8.45
N TYR A 560 -41.42 57.11 9.16
CA TYR A 560 -41.73 55.77 8.65
C TYR A 560 -43.24 55.49 8.55
N TRP A 561 -44.08 56.54 8.43
CA TRP A 561 -45.54 56.41 8.38
C TRP A 561 -46.03 55.38 7.35
N SER A 562 -45.40 55.37 6.17
CA SER A 562 -45.72 54.44 5.07
C SER A 562 -45.28 53.00 5.31
N SER A 563 -44.54 52.73 6.38
CA SER A 563 -44.15 51.37 6.79
C SER A 563 -45.02 50.79 7.91
N TYR A 564 -45.92 51.62 8.48
CA TYR A 564 -46.89 51.21 9.51
C TYR A 564 -48.33 51.16 8.99
N ASN A 565 -48.59 51.71 7.80
CA ASN A 565 -49.78 51.44 6.99
C ASN A 565 -49.44 50.41 5.93
#